data_AF-A0A1C6PVQ3-F1
#
_entry.id   AF-A0A1C6PVQ3-F1
#
_cell.length_a   1.000
_cell.length_b   1.000
_cell.length_c   1.000
_cell.angle_alpha   90.00
_cell.angle_beta   90.00
_cell.angle_gamma   90.00
#
_symmetry.space_group_name_H-M   'P 1'
#
loop_
_entity.id
_entity.type
_entity.pdbx_description
1 polymer ?
#
loop_
_entity_poly.entity_id
_entity_poly.type
_entity_poly.pdbx_seq_one_letter_code
_entity_poly.pdbx_strand_id
1 'polypeptide(L)' 'MSDTPERPFVGLHVIAPPDWRAIPSATARCKCGRSWHARGRERVQVLIETYTAHHDNCTGQPETPETTRSAA' A
#
# COMPACT_ATOMS: atom_id res chain seq x y z
N MET A 1 28.29 -5.14 -12.29
CA MET A 1 27.14 -5.71 -11.56
C MET A 1 25.98 -4.78 -11.84
N SER A 2 25.06 -5.19 -12.71
CA SER A 2 23.94 -4.34 -13.09
C SER A 2 23.01 -4.21 -11.89
N ASP A 3 22.99 -3.01 -11.30
CA ASP A 3 21.89 -2.54 -10.45
C ASP A 3 20.65 -2.48 -11.36
N THR A 4 19.98 -3.62 -11.50
CA THR A 4 18.65 -3.62 -12.08
C THR A 4 17.78 -3.05 -10.97
N PRO A 5 17.21 -1.83 -11.11
CA PRO A 5 16.40 -1.28 -10.04
C PRO A 5 15.30 -2.29 -9.75
N GLU A 6 15.32 -2.86 -8.55
CA GLU A 6 14.31 -3.78 -8.09
C GLU A 6 12.98 -3.04 -8.22
N ARG A 7 12.15 -3.43 -9.19
CA ARG A 7 10.93 -2.69 -9.49
C ARG A 7 10.09 -2.70 -8.21
N PRO A 8 9.81 -1.53 -7.60
CA PRO A 8 9.03 -1.51 -6.39
C PRO A 8 7.65 -2.09 -6.70
N PHE A 9 7.24 -3.07 -5.90
CA PHE A 9 5.90 -3.64 -5.98
C PHE A 9 4.85 -2.52 -5.87
N VAL A 10 3.95 -2.44 -6.86
CA VAL A 10 2.76 -1.58 -6.86
C VAL A 10 1.56 -2.50 -7.04
N GLY A 11 0.63 -2.47 -6.09
CA GLY A 11 -0.49 -3.40 -6.04
C GLY A 11 -0.86 -3.78 -4.60
N LEU A 12 -1.73 -4.78 -4.47
CA LEU A 12 -2.12 -5.42 -3.22
C LEU A 12 -1.60 -6.87 -3.21
N HIS A 13 -0.85 -7.23 -2.17
CA HIS A 13 -0.33 -8.57 -1.95
C HIS A 13 -0.90 -9.11 -0.63
N VAL A 14 -1.56 -10.25 -0.68
CA VAL A 14 -2.19 -10.91 0.48
C VAL A 14 -1.59 -12.29 0.65
N ILE A 15 -1.14 -12.58 1.86
CA ILE A 15 -0.68 -13.90 2.28
C ILE A 15 -1.71 -14.45 3.27
N ALA A 16 -2.53 -15.38 2.78
CA ALA A 16 -3.51 -16.10 3.58
C ALA A 16 -3.28 -17.61 3.37
N PRO A 17 -2.72 -18.32 4.38
CA PRO A 17 -2.44 -19.74 4.25
C PRO A 17 -3.74 -20.55 4.15
N PRO A 18 -3.78 -21.62 3.32
CA PRO A 18 -5.00 -22.38 3.06
C PRO A 18 -5.60 -23.00 4.33
N ASP A 19 -4.74 -23.43 5.25
CA ASP A 19 -5.14 -24.02 6.53
C ASP A 19 -5.47 -22.99 7.63
N TRP A 20 -5.29 -21.69 7.36
CA TRP A 20 -5.53 -20.57 8.30
C TRP A 20 -4.82 -20.65 9.66
N ARG A 21 -3.89 -21.59 9.82
CA ARG A 21 -3.11 -21.78 11.06
C ARG A 21 -2.12 -20.64 11.32
N ALA A 22 -1.67 -19.97 10.28
CA ALA A 22 -0.79 -18.80 10.39
C ALA A 22 -1.58 -17.50 10.21
N ILE A 23 -1.11 -16.47 10.91
CA ILE A 23 -1.74 -15.14 10.91
C ILE A 23 -1.64 -14.56 9.49
N PRO A 24 -2.77 -14.24 8.83
CA PRO A 24 -2.74 -13.66 7.50
C PRO A 24 -2.10 -12.27 7.53
N SER A 25 -1.48 -11.88 6.43
CA SER A 25 -0.89 -10.56 6.26
C SER A 25 -1.21 -9.99 4.90
N ALA A 26 -1.19 -8.67 4.80
CA ALA A 26 -1.35 -7.98 3.54
C ALA A 26 -0.43 -6.76 3.47
N THR A 27 0.12 -6.51 2.30
CA THR A 27 0.92 -5.34 1.97
C THR A 27 0.32 -4.72 0.72
N ALA A 28 0.10 -3.40 0.73
CA ALA A 28 -0.37 -2.67 -0.43
C ALA A 28 0.52 -1.45 -0.70
N ARG A 29 0.69 -1.13 -1.98
CA ARG A 29 1.38 0.09 -2.41
C ARG A 29 0.68 0.66 -3.64
N CYS A 30 0.28 1.92 -3.57
CA CYS A 30 -0.33 2.62 -4.68
C CYS A 30 0.72 3.38 -5.49
N LYS A 31 0.42 3.66 -6.77
CA LYS A 31 1.28 4.44 -7.68
C LYS A 31 1.57 5.87 -7.18
N CYS A 32 0.70 6.45 -6.34
CA CYS A 32 0.93 7.74 -5.70
C CYS A 32 2.00 7.70 -4.58
N GLY A 33 2.54 6.52 -4.26
CA GLY A 33 3.57 6.34 -3.23
C GLY A 33 3.03 5.92 -1.86
N ARG A 34 1.71 5.98 -1.63
CA ARG A 34 1.11 5.53 -0.36
C ARG A 34 1.23 4.01 -0.20
N SER A 35 1.62 3.57 1.00
CA SER A 35 1.79 2.16 1.35
C SER A 35 1.02 1.80 2.62
N TRP A 36 0.62 0.54 2.70
CA TRP A 36 -0.08 -0.03 3.84
C TRP A 36 0.45 -1.42 4.13
N HIS A 37 0.40 -1.81 5.40
CA HIS A 37 0.69 -3.17 5.83
C HIS A 37 -0.22 -3.55 7.00
N ALA A 38 -0.76 -4.75 6.96
CA ALA A 38 -1.64 -5.29 7.99
C ALA A 38 -1.31 -6.75 8.29
N ARG A 39 -1.57 -7.16 9.55
CA ARG A 39 -1.55 -8.54 10.00
C ARG A 39 -2.80 -8.85 10.81
N GLY A 40 -3.29 -10.07 10.68
CA GLY A 40 -4.55 -10.53 11.27
C GLY A 40 -5.73 -10.31 10.34
N ARG A 41 -6.71 -11.22 10.42
CA ARG A 41 -7.80 -11.32 9.43
C ARG A 41 -8.60 -10.03 9.27
N GLU A 42 -9.06 -9.45 10.38
CA GLU A 42 -9.87 -8.22 10.36
C GLU A 42 -9.07 -7.04 9.78
N ARG A 43 -7.81 -6.87 10.20
CA ARG A 43 -6.97 -5.78 9.69
C ARG A 43 -6.62 -5.95 8.22
N VAL A 44 -6.42 -7.19 7.77
CA VAL A 44 -6.21 -7.51 6.35
C VAL A 44 -7.45 -7.13 5.54
N GLN A 45 -8.66 -7.45 6.04
CA GLN A 45 -9.90 -7.06 5.37
C GLN A 45 -10.04 -5.53 5.25
N VAL A 46 -9.85 -4.82 6.37
CA VAL A 46 -9.87 -3.35 6.38
C VAL A 46 -8.83 -2.75 5.43
N LEU A 47 -7.64 -3.34 5.36
CA LEU A 47 -6.60 -2.89 4.42
C LEU A 47 -7.04 -3.08 2.97
N ILE A 48 -7.66 -4.21 2.62
CA ILE A 48 -8.16 -4.48 1.27
C ILE A 48 -9.20 -3.43 0.88
N GLU A 49 -10.16 -3.16 1.76
CA GLU A 49 -11.21 -2.14 1.54
C GLU A 49 -10.60 -0.74 1.38
N THR A 50 -9.68 -0.38 2.28
CA THR A 50 -8.98 0.91 2.25
C THR A 50 -8.19 1.08 0.96
N TYR A 51 -7.44 0.05 0.55
CA TYR A 51 -6.65 0.08 -0.68
C TYR A 51 -7.54 0.18 -1.91
N THR A 52 -8.64 -0.58 -1.98
CA THR A 52 -9.57 -0.57 -3.11
C THR A 52 -10.21 0.81 -3.26
N ALA A 53 -10.77 1.34 -2.16
CA ALA A 53 -11.38 2.67 -2.16
C ALA A 53 -10.36 3.76 -2.53
N HIS A 54 -9.13 3.66 -2.03
CA HIS A 54 -8.07 4.59 -2.43
C HIS A 54 -7.72 4.44 -3.91
N HIS A 55 -7.48 3.22 -4.39
CA HIS A 55 -7.06 2.93 -5.76
C HIS A 55 -8.05 3.49 -6.78
N ASP A 56 -9.36 3.32 -6.53
CA ASP A 56 -10.43 3.81 -7.41
C ASP A 56 -10.47 5.34 -7.49
N ASN A 57 -10.07 6.04 -6.43
CA ASN A 57 -10.06 7.51 -6.35
C ASN A 57 -8.68 8.12 -6.59
N CYS A 58 -7.64 7.31 -6.79
CA CYS A 58 -6.27 7.79 -6.82
C CYS A 58 -5.88 8.35 -8.19
N THR A 59 -5.59 9.64 -8.24
CA THR A 59 -5.08 10.34 -9.43
C THR A 59 -3.67 9.89 -9.83
N GLY A 60 -2.94 9.25 -8.91
CA GLY A 60 -1.60 8.71 -9.13
C GLY A 60 -0.48 9.73 -9.01
N GLN A 61 -0.79 10.99 -8.74
CA GLN A 61 0.23 11.96 -8.35
C GLN A 61 0.62 11.70 -6.90
N PRO A 62 1.92 11.74 -6.55
CA PRO A 62 2.30 11.82 -5.15
C PRO A 62 1.64 13.06 -4.56
N GLU A 63 1.16 12.95 -3.32
CA GLU A 63 0.76 14.13 -2.57
C GLU A 63 1.98 15.06 -2.56
N THR A 64 1.96 16.11 -3.39
CA THR A 64 2.98 17.15 -3.31
C THR A 64 2.87 17.67 -1.88
N PRO A 65 3.94 17.60 -1.06
CA PRO A 65 3.92 18.38 0.17
C PRO A 65 3.80 19.81 -0.31
N GLU A 66 2.62 20.42 -0.17
CA GLU A 66 2.49 21.85 -0.32
C GLU A 66 3.51 22.42 0.66
N THR A 67 4.58 22.95 0.09
CA THR A 67 5.61 23.59 0.89
C THR A 67 4.88 24.75 1.54
N THR A 68 4.61 24.63 2.84
CA THR A 68 4.33 25.78 3.68
C THR A 68 5.56 26.68 3.66
N ARG A 69 5.71 27.45 2.59
CA ARG A 69 6.33 28.76 2.60
C ARG A 69 5.19 29.74 2.74
N SER A 70 4.69 29.83 3.97
CA SER A 70 3.94 30.99 4.42
C SER A 70 4.61 31.49 5.69
N ALA A 71 4.84 32.81 5.67
CA ALA A 71 5.40 33.69 6.71
C ALA A 71 6.92 33.63 6.91
N ALA A 72 7.65 34.74 7.02
CA ALA A 72 7.41 36.17 6.79
C ALA A 72 8.80 36.85 6.76
#